data_AF-A0A7V9G2M0-F1
#
_entry.id   AF-A0A7V9G2M0-F1
#
_cell.length_a   1.000
_cell.length_b   1.000
_cell.length_c   1.000
_cell.angle_alpha   90.00
_cell.angle_beta   90.00
_cell.angle_gamma   90.00
#
_symmetry.space_group_name_H-M   'P 1'
#
loop_
_entity.id
_entity.type
_entity.pdbx_description
1 polymer ?
#
loop_
_entity_poly.entity_id
_entity_poly.type
_entity_poly.pdbx_seq_one_letter_code
_entity_poly.pdbx_strand_id
1 'polypeptide(L)'
;MATISCIGGGSYGWMPSLIARMMRTASFQGDRLVLMDLDPVALEDIHRLALSMKAHVRSPIEVVATADLGRALDGADYVSLTISTGGLEAMAVDLEVPERFGIFQTVGDTVGPGGLSRTLRNVPVLLGI
;
A
#
# COMPACT_ATOMS: atom_id res chain seq x y z
N MET A 1 -2.93 10.14 20.34
CA MET A 1 -3.53 10.09 19.01
C MET A 1 -2.39 10.19 18.03
N ALA A 2 -1.98 9.06 17.49
CA ALA A 2 -0.98 8.99 16.44
C ALA A 2 -1.65 9.07 15.05
N THR A 3 -0.94 9.59 14.06
CA THR A 3 -1.30 9.49 12.65
C THR A 3 -0.44 8.43 11.98
N ILE A 4 -1.08 7.42 11.41
CA ILE A 4 -0.45 6.36 10.61
C ILE A 4 -0.81 6.59 9.15
N SER A 5 0.19 6.87 8.33
CA SER A 5 0.02 7.12 6.91
C SER A 5 0.45 5.91 6.08
N CYS A 6 -0.49 5.33 5.34
CA CYS A 6 -0.27 4.19 4.47
C CYS A 6 -0.12 4.69 3.03
N ILE A 7 1.12 4.74 2.54
CA ILE A 7 1.44 5.10 1.15
C ILE A 7 1.38 3.82 0.29
N GLY A 8 0.56 3.83 -0.75
CA GLY A 8 0.06 2.60 -1.38
C GLY A 8 -1.17 2.04 -0.66
N GLY A 9 -1.97 2.94 -0.07
CA GLY A 9 -3.18 2.64 0.70
C GLY A 9 -4.35 2.08 -0.12
N GLY A 10 -4.23 1.98 -1.44
CA GLY A 10 -5.14 1.28 -2.33
C GLY A 10 -4.79 -0.21 -2.52
N SER A 11 -3.75 -0.73 -1.84
CA SER A 11 -3.34 -2.12 -2.03
C SER A 11 -4.41 -3.14 -1.63
N TYR A 12 -5.01 -3.81 -2.62
CA TYR A 12 -5.94 -4.91 -2.41
C TYR A 12 -5.32 -6.10 -1.65
N GLY A 13 -4.01 -6.31 -1.79
CA GLY A 13 -3.31 -7.42 -1.12
C GLY A 13 -3.00 -7.16 0.35
N TRP A 14 -2.69 -5.93 0.73
CA TRP A 14 -2.20 -5.61 2.08
C TRP A 14 -3.24 -4.93 2.96
N MET A 15 -3.91 -3.91 2.44
CA MET A 15 -4.69 -2.99 3.26
C MET A 15 -5.89 -3.62 3.96
N PRO A 16 -6.69 -4.52 3.34
CA PRO A 16 -7.81 -5.16 4.03
C PRO A 16 -7.40 -5.84 5.34
N SER A 17 -6.27 -6.56 5.31
CA SER A 17 -5.77 -7.28 6.49
C SER A 17 -5.17 -6.34 7.53
N LEU A 18 -4.43 -5.31 7.09
CA LEU A 18 -3.80 -4.34 7.98
C LEU A 18 -4.83 -3.51 8.72
N ILE A 19 -5.81 -2.95 8.00
CA ILE A 19 -6.93 -2.18 8.54
C ILE A 19 -7.70 -3.01 9.57
N ALA A 20 -8.07 -4.24 9.21
CA ALA A 20 -8.81 -5.12 10.08
C ALA A 20 -8.05 -5.44 11.38
N ARG A 21 -6.72 -5.60 11.31
CA ARG A 21 -5.87 -5.81 12.49
C ARG A 21 -5.74 -4.55 13.34
N MET A 22 -5.52 -3.38 12.75
CA MET A 22 -5.45 -2.10 13.46
C MET A 22 -6.75 -1.84 14.22
N MET A 23 -7.90 -2.01 13.56
CA MET A 23 -9.22 -1.80 14.16
C MET A 23 -9.53 -2.73 15.34
N ARG A 24 -8.89 -3.89 15.43
CA ARG A 24 -9.07 -4.83 16.56
C ARG A 24 -7.99 -4.72 17.63
N THR A 25 -6.98 -3.89 17.42
CA THR A 25 -5.83 -3.79 18.33
C THR A 25 -6.00 -2.56 19.22
N ALA A 26 -5.97 -2.77 20.55
CA ALA A 26 -6.29 -1.75 21.54
C ALA A 26 -5.39 -0.51 21.45
N SER A 27 -4.10 -0.69 21.13
CA SER A 27 -3.12 0.41 21.05
C SER A 27 -3.38 1.40 19.91
N PHE A 28 -4.18 1.04 18.91
CA PHE A 28 -4.53 1.92 17.79
C PHE A 28 -5.88 2.63 18.00
N GLN A 29 -6.64 2.31 19.04
CA GLN A 29 -7.97 2.89 19.20
C GLN A 29 -7.88 4.37 19.54
N GLY A 30 -8.48 5.22 18.70
CA GLY A 30 -8.40 6.67 18.81
C GLY A 30 -7.27 7.31 18.00
N ASP A 31 -6.55 6.52 17.20
CA ASP A 31 -5.59 7.02 16.21
C ASP A 31 -6.25 7.37 14.87
N ARG A 32 -5.48 8.04 14.01
CA ARG A 32 -5.86 8.41 12.65
C ARG A 32 -5.12 7.54 11.64
N LEU A 33 -5.86 6.89 10.75
CA LEU A 33 -5.35 6.14 9.61
C LEU A 33 -5.55 6.97 8.34
N VAL A 34 -4.45 7.29 7.65
CA VAL A 34 -4.48 7.99 6.36
C VAL A 34 -4.14 6.99 5.25
N LEU A 35 -5.05 6.80 4.32
CA LEU A 35 -4.88 6.00 3.11
C LEU A 35 -4.45 6.94 1.98
N MET A 36 -3.27 6.71 1.43
CA MET A 36 -2.78 7.46 0.28
C MET A 36 -2.48 6.54 -0.90
N ASP A 37 -3.12 6.80 -2.02
CA ASP A 37 -2.83 6.12 -3.29
C ASP A 37 -3.05 7.04 -4.48
N LEU A 38 -2.32 6.80 -5.56
CA LEU A 38 -2.46 7.52 -6.82
C LEU A 38 -3.57 6.93 -7.70
N ASP A 39 -3.93 5.65 -7.47
CA ASP A 39 -5.07 5.02 -8.14
C ASP A 39 -6.38 5.39 -7.40
N PRO A 40 -7.24 6.24 -8.01
CA PRO A 40 -8.45 6.70 -7.34
C PRO A 40 -9.49 5.59 -7.15
N VAL A 41 -9.50 4.55 -8.01
CA VAL A 41 -10.45 3.45 -7.92
C VAL A 41 -10.07 2.55 -6.76
N ALA A 42 -8.80 2.15 -6.70
CA ALA A 42 -8.29 1.32 -5.62
C ALA A 42 -8.37 2.04 -4.27
N LEU A 43 -8.05 3.33 -4.22
CA LEU A 43 -8.17 4.14 -3.01
C LEU A 43 -9.60 4.19 -2.49
N GLU A 44 -10.57 4.46 -3.36
CA GLU A 44 -11.98 4.56 -3.01
C GLU A 44 -12.54 3.21 -2.52
N ASP A 45 -12.18 2.11 -3.19
CA ASP A 45 -12.60 0.77 -2.76
C ASP A 45 -12.06 0.40 -1.38
N ILE A 46 -10.77 0.63 -1.13
CA ILE A 46 -10.17 0.35 0.18
C ILE A 46 -10.73 1.30 1.25
N HIS A 47 -10.97 2.57 0.93
CA HIS A 47 -11.57 3.51 1.86
C HIS A 47 -12.99 3.08 2.27
N ARG A 48 -13.83 2.69 1.30
CA ARG A 48 -15.18 2.17 1.56
C ARG A 48 -15.13 0.90 2.41
N LEU A 49 -14.20 0.00 2.11
CA LEU A 49 -13.98 -1.21 2.91
C LEU A 49 -13.60 -0.87 4.35
N ALA A 50 -12.68 0.10 4.55
CA ALA A 50 -12.26 0.55 5.86
C ALA A 50 -13.43 1.12 6.67
N LEU A 51 -14.25 1.98 6.07
CA LEU A 51 -15.44 2.54 6.72
C LEU A 51 -16.45 1.44 7.11
N SER A 52 -16.65 0.45 6.25
CA SER A 52 -17.50 -0.72 6.55
C SER A 52 -16.96 -1.54 7.73
N MET A 53 -15.66 -1.84 7.74
CA MET A 53 -15.01 -2.54 8.84
C MET A 53 -15.10 -1.75 10.15
N LYS A 54 -14.83 -0.44 10.10
CA LYS A 54 -14.94 0.49 11.24
C LYS A 54 -16.34 0.42 11.85
N ALA A 55 -17.38 0.51 11.03
CA ALA A 55 -18.76 0.45 11.47
C ALA A 55 -19.10 -0.91 12.10
N HIS A 56 -18.64 -2.00 11.49
CA HIS A 56 -18.90 -3.36 11.97
C HIS A 56 -18.32 -3.63 13.36
N VAL A 57 -17.07 -3.21 13.61
CA VAL A 57 -16.40 -3.43 14.91
C VAL A 57 -16.52 -2.24 15.86
N ARG A 58 -17.23 -1.18 15.46
CA ARG A 58 -17.41 0.08 16.20
C ARG A 58 -16.07 0.72 16.61
N SER A 59 -15.06 0.66 15.75
CA SER A 59 -13.73 1.21 16.07
C SER A 59 -13.77 2.74 16.06
N PRO A 60 -13.19 3.42 17.08
CA PRO A 60 -13.02 4.87 17.08
C PRO A 60 -11.98 5.40 16.08
N ILE A 61 -11.15 4.56 15.45
CA ILE A 61 -10.08 5.00 14.53
C ILE A 61 -10.63 5.92 13.43
N GLU A 62 -10.08 7.12 13.30
CA GLU A 62 -10.39 8.01 12.19
C GLU A 62 -9.78 7.44 10.89
N VAL A 63 -10.53 7.43 9.79
CA VAL A 63 -10.03 6.98 8.49
C VAL A 63 -10.18 8.13 7.50
N VAL A 64 -9.07 8.48 6.85
CA VAL A 64 -9.00 9.54 5.85
C VAL A 64 -8.37 8.97 4.58
N ALA A 65 -8.84 9.39 3.42
CA ALA A 65 -8.25 9.04 2.12
C ALA A 65 -7.79 10.29 1.37
N THR A 66 -6.65 10.23 0.70
CA THR A 66 -6.11 11.34 -0.10
C THR A 66 -5.26 10.81 -1.26
N ALA A 67 -5.26 11.49 -2.40
CA ALA A 67 -4.30 11.24 -3.49
C ALA A 67 -3.05 12.14 -3.39
N ASP A 68 -3.05 13.08 -2.45
CA ASP A 68 -1.95 14.02 -2.24
C ASP A 68 -0.96 13.49 -1.19
N LEU A 69 0.29 13.29 -1.61
CA LEU A 69 1.36 12.76 -0.76
C LEU A 69 1.72 13.73 0.38
N GLY A 70 1.77 15.03 0.12
CA GLY A 70 2.12 16.04 1.13
C GLY A 70 1.10 16.05 2.28
N ARG A 71 -0.20 16.00 1.95
CA ARG A 71 -1.28 15.87 2.93
C ARG A 71 -1.25 14.54 3.68
N ALA A 72 -0.81 13.47 3.02
CA ALA A 72 -0.68 12.18 3.67
C ALA A 72 0.47 12.17 4.70
N LEU A 73 1.57 12.87 4.40
CA LEU A 73 2.75 12.92 5.29
C LEU A 73 2.65 14.01 6.36
N ASP A 74 1.76 14.99 6.20
CA ASP A 74 1.59 16.09 7.15
C ASP A 74 1.16 15.61 8.54
N GLY A 75 2.08 15.74 9.50
CA GLY A 75 1.91 15.28 10.87
C GLY A 75 1.83 13.76 11.04
N ALA A 76 2.38 12.98 10.11
CA ALA A 76 2.46 11.52 10.25
C ALA A 76 3.48 11.11 11.32
N ASP A 77 3.07 10.30 12.29
CA ASP A 77 3.96 9.70 13.30
C ASP A 77 4.60 8.41 12.77
N TYR A 78 3.86 7.69 11.92
CA TYR A 78 4.31 6.45 11.29
C TYR A 78 3.94 6.44 9.81
N VAL A 79 4.84 5.91 8.98
CA VAL A 79 4.61 5.70 7.56
C VAL A 79 4.72 4.21 7.25
N SER A 80 3.66 3.64 6.68
CA SER A 80 3.64 2.28 6.14
C SER A 80 3.69 2.35 4.62
N LEU A 81 4.64 1.64 4.03
CA LEU A 81 4.86 1.61 2.58
C LEU A 81 4.37 0.29 2.00
N THR A 82 3.38 0.37 1.11
CA THR A 82 2.80 -0.78 0.39
C THR A 82 2.70 -0.51 -1.12
N ILE A 83 3.59 0.35 -1.63
CA ILE A 83 3.63 0.73 -3.05
C ILE A 83 4.08 -0.43 -3.94
N SER A 84 3.57 -0.43 -5.18
CA SER A 84 4.04 -1.31 -6.24
C SER A 84 4.07 -0.53 -7.55
N THR A 85 5.18 0.16 -7.80
CA THR A 85 5.33 1.04 -8.98
C THR A 85 5.20 0.25 -10.27
N GLY A 86 4.20 0.61 -11.09
CA GLY A 86 3.84 -0.07 -12.33
C GLY A 86 2.86 -1.24 -12.17
N GLY A 87 2.43 -1.55 -10.94
CA GLY A 87 1.38 -2.55 -10.68
C GLY A 87 1.69 -3.95 -11.21
N LEU A 88 0.63 -4.71 -11.47
CA LEU A 88 0.72 -6.08 -12.00
C LEU A 88 1.17 -6.11 -13.47
N GLU A 89 0.90 -5.05 -14.23
CA GLU A 89 1.34 -4.94 -15.62
C GLU A 89 2.86 -4.92 -15.74
N ALA A 90 3.54 -4.12 -14.90
CA ALA A 90 5.00 -4.12 -14.85
C ALA A 90 5.56 -5.44 -14.32
N MET A 91 4.86 -6.07 -13.35
CA MET A 91 5.25 -7.38 -12.83
C MET A 91 5.17 -8.49 -13.89
N ALA A 92 4.20 -8.42 -14.81
CA ALA A 92 4.12 -9.37 -15.92
C ALA A 92 5.39 -9.30 -16.79
N VAL A 93 5.88 -8.08 -17.07
CA VAL A 93 7.14 -7.88 -17.82
C VAL A 93 8.36 -8.42 -17.06
N ASP A 94 8.38 -8.26 -15.73
CA ASP A 94 9.46 -8.79 -14.86
C ASP A 94 9.57 -10.32 -14.91
N LEU A 95 8.50 -11.01 -15.32
CA LEU A 95 8.46 -12.46 -15.55
C LEU A 95 8.72 -12.83 -17.01
N GLU A 96 8.00 -12.20 -17.94
CA GLU A 96 8.06 -12.55 -19.36
C GLU A 96 9.42 -12.30 -20.00
N VAL A 97 10.12 -11.21 -19.61
CA VAL A 97 11.41 -10.88 -20.23
C VAL A 97 12.47 -11.93 -19.84
N PRO A 98 12.67 -12.27 -18.55
CA PRO A 98 13.63 -13.31 -18.17
C PRO A 98 13.31 -14.70 -18.75
N GLU A 99 12.04 -15.04 -18.91
CA GLU A 99 11.63 -16.31 -19.52
C GLU A 99 12.13 -16.48 -20.96
N ARG A 100 12.20 -15.37 -21.74
CA ARG A 100 12.78 -15.38 -23.10
C ARG A 100 14.26 -15.76 -23.12
N PHE A 101 14.94 -15.65 -21.99
CA PHE A 101 16.34 -16.06 -21.80
C PHE A 101 16.48 -17.39 -21.05
N GLY A 102 15.38 -18.15 -20.88
CA GLY A 102 15.36 -19.42 -20.15
C GLY A 102 15.45 -19.28 -18.63
N ILE A 103 15.21 -18.08 -18.08
CA ILE A 103 15.21 -17.81 -16.64
C ILE A 103 13.77 -17.75 -16.16
N PHE A 104 13.31 -18.84 -15.55
CA PHE A 104 11.94 -18.95 -15.02
C PHE A 104 11.89 -18.50 -13.56
N GLN A 105 10.94 -17.64 -13.22
CA GLN A 105 10.74 -17.11 -11.88
C GLN A 105 9.30 -17.37 -11.44
N THR A 106 9.08 -17.84 -10.21
CA THR A 106 7.71 -18.09 -9.71
C THR A 106 6.96 -16.79 -9.40
N VAL A 107 7.68 -15.78 -8.88
CA VAL A 107 7.10 -14.47 -8.49
C VAL A 107 7.86 -13.31 -9.14
N GLY A 108 9.20 -13.36 -9.15
CA GLY A 108 10.02 -12.37 -9.86
C GLY A 108 9.98 -10.97 -9.26
N ASP A 109 9.60 -10.81 -7.99
CA ASP A 109 9.43 -9.51 -7.33
C ASP A 109 10.65 -9.06 -6.49
N THR A 110 11.41 -9.99 -5.94
CA THR A 110 12.41 -9.70 -4.90
C THR A 110 13.81 -10.14 -5.26
N VAL A 111 13.93 -11.16 -6.11
CA VAL A 111 15.21 -11.77 -6.50
C VAL A 111 15.27 -11.96 -8.01
N GLY A 112 16.48 -12.25 -8.52
CA GLY A 112 16.69 -12.50 -9.93
C GLY A 112 16.48 -11.25 -10.80
N PRO A 113 16.39 -11.42 -12.13
CA PRO A 113 16.22 -10.30 -13.05
C PRO A 113 14.92 -9.51 -12.82
N GLY A 114 13.84 -10.19 -12.41
CA GLY A 114 12.58 -9.52 -12.09
C GLY A 114 12.70 -8.63 -10.86
N GLY A 115 13.31 -9.13 -9.78
CA GLY A 115 13.57 -8.33 -8.57
C GLY A 115 14.48 -7.13 -8.83
N LEU A 116 15.51 -7.29 -9.68
CA LEU A 116 16.38 -6.18 -10.10
C LEU A 116 15.59 -5.12 -10.88
N SER A 117 14.78 -5.55 -11.85
CA SER A 117 13.90 -4.68 -12.64
C SER A 117 12.91 -3.91 -11.75
N ARG A 118 12.25 -4.60 -10.81
CA ARG A 118 11.35 -4.00 -9.83
C ARG A 118 12.06 -3.00 -8.92
N THR A 119 13.28 -3.30 -8.50
CA THR A 119 14.12 -2.41 -7.66
C THR A 119 14.38 -1.09 -8.38
N LEU A 120 14.77 -1.15 -9.67
CA LEU A 120 15.04 0.04 -10.48
C LEU A 120 13.83 0.96 -10.63
N ARG A 121 12.60 0.43 -10.53
CA ARG A 121 11.36 1.21 -10.60
C ARG A 121 10.88 1.71 -9.24
N ASN A 122 10.99 0.90 -8.18
CA ASN A 122 10.45 1.25 -6.86
C ASN A 122 11.38 2.14 -6.04
N VAL A 123 12.71 1.94 -6.11
CA VAL A 123 13.66 2.70 -5.27
C VAL A 123 13.59 4.21 -5.54
N PRO A 124 13.54 4.70 -6.80
CA PRO A 124 13.43 6.15 -7.03
C PRO A 124 12.14 6.76 -6.46
N VAL A 125 11.02 6.03 -6.50
CA VAL A 125 9.76 6.47 -5.90
C VAL A 125 9.88 6.51 -4.38
N LEU A 126 10.45 5.46 -3.78
CA LEU A 126 10.69 5.40 -2.34
C LEU A 126 11.56 6.56 -1.83
N LEU A 127 12.62 6.91 -2.56
CA LEU A 127 13.51 8.03 -2.21
C LEU A 127 12.84 9.40 -2.35
N GLY A 128 11.71 9.48 -3.04
CA GLY A 128 10.91 10.70 -3.20
C GLY A 128 9.77 10.85 -2.18
N ILE A 129 9.60 9.86 -1.30
CA ILE A 129 8.64 9.88 -0.17
C ILE A 129 9.38 10.37 1.08
#